data_AF-A0A1Y1K3K9-F1
#
_entry.id   AF-A0A1Y1K3K9-F1
#
_cell.length_a   1.000
_cell.length_b   1.000
_cell.length_c   1.000
_cell.angle_alpha   90.00
_cell.angle_beta   90.00
_cell.angle_gamma   90.00
#
_symmetry.space_group_name_H-M   'P 1'
#
loop_
_entity.id
_entity.type
_entity.pdbx_description
1 polymer ?
#
loop_
_entity_poly.entity_id
_entity_poly.type
_entity_poly.pdbx_seq_one_letter_code
_entity_poly.pdbx_strand_id
1 'polypeptide(L)'
;MSCEYRIMVQNFRIGLNETLLGFRAPLPFVKLMLNTIDHRNAELALTSGRLFSTNEALQVGLIDEMAKDRADAFDKANYFLNQLKMRPPIARHFTKQSMRGALLQVSCCRYH
;
A
#
# COMPACT_ATOMS: atom_id res chain seq x y z
N MET A 1 0.76 -2.83 0.73
CA MET A 1 0.05 -1.64 1.25
C MET A 1 0.21 -1.41 2.75
N SER A 2 0.74 -2.36 3.52
CA SER A 2 0.99 -2.19 4.97
C SER A 2 2.31 -1.47 5.32
N CYS A 3 3.16 -1.20 4.33
CA CYS A 3 4.45 -0.52 4.50
C CYS A 3 4.26 1.01 4.67
N GLU A 4 5.30 1.71 5.13
CA GLU A 4 5.32 3.18 5.17
C GLU A 4 5.77 3.82 3.87
N TYR A 5 6.61 3.12 3.11
CA TYR A 5 7.16 3.58 1.85
C TYR A 5 7.31 2.38 0.92
N ARG A 6 6.97 2.57 -0.35
CA ARG A 6 6.87 1.51 -1.35
C ARG A 6 7.61 1.94 -2.60
N ILE A 7 8.67 1.20 -2.89
CA ILE A 7 9.47 1.36 -4.09
C ILE A 7 9.19 0.15 -4.98
N MET A 8 9.00 0.39 -6.27
CA MET A 8 8.74 -0.67 -7.24
C MET A 8 9.62 -0.49 -8.47
N VAL A 9 10.17 -1.60 -8.96
CA VAL A 9 10.96 -1.61 -10.20
C VAL A 9 10.04 -1.42 -11.41
N GLN A 10 10.57 -0.81 -12.47
CA GLN A 10 9.87 -0.63 -13.74
C GLN A 10 9.42 -1.95 -14.37
N ASN A 11 8.40 -1.87 -15.24
CA ASN A 11 7.88 -2.98 -16.05
C ASN A 11 7.24 -4.13 -15.27
N PHE A 12 6.71 -3.85 -14.08
CA PHE A 12 5.91 -4.81 -13.32
C PHE A 12 4.46 -4.34 -13.19
N ARG A 13 3.59 -5.25 -12.75
CA ARG A 13 2.19 -4.96 -12.44
C ARG A 13 1.87 -5.28 -10.99
N ILE A 14 1.02 -4.47 -10.37
CA ILE A 14 0.58 -4.62 -8.97
C ILE A 14 -0.91 -4.32 -8.85
N GLY A 15 -1.59 -5.05 -7.98
CA GLY A 15 -3.00 -4.88 -7.71
C GLY A 15 -3.60 -6.12 -7.07
N LEU A 16 -4.92 -6.13 -6.98
CA LEU A 16 -5.72 -7.23 -6.44
C LEU A 16 -6.61 -7.75 -7.58
N ASN A 17 -6.47 -9.02 -7.93
CA ASN A 17 -7.15 -9.65 -9.05
C ASN A 17 -8.12 -10.76 -8.62
N GLU A 18 -8.49 -10.81 -7.33
CA GLU A 18 -9.37 -11.81 -6.75
C GLU A 18 -10.71 -11.91 -7.48
N THR A 19 -11.28 -10.78 -7.90
CA THR A 19 -12.57 -10.75 -8.61
C THR A 19 -12.49 -11.35 -10.01
N LEU A 20 -11.33 -11.28 -10.69
CA LEU A 20 -11.11 -11.99 -11.95
C LEU A 20 -11.07 -13.52 -11.75
N LEU A 21 -10.72 -13.97 -10.56
CA LEU A 21 -10.71 -15.38 -10.17
C LEU A 21 -12.05 -15.82 -9.55
N GLY A 22 -13.07 -14.94 -9.53
CA GLY A 22 -14.37 -15.24 -8.95
C GLY A 22 -14.42 -15.14 -7.42
N PHE A 23 -13.37 -14.62 -6.78
CA PHE A 23 -13.33 -14.45 -5.33
C PHE A 23 -13.62 -13.01 -4.93
N ARG A 24 -14.33 -12.85 -3.82
CA ARG A 24 -14.44 -11.55 -3.16
C ARG A 24 -13.12 -11.25 -2.45
N ALA A 25 -12.51 -10.10 -2.74
CA ALA A 25 -11.35 -9.63 -2.00
C ALA A 25 -11.66 -9.57 -0.48
N PRO A 26 -10.82 -10.17 0.39
CA PRO A 26 -11.05 -10.13 1.84
C PRO A 26 -11.10 -8.70 2.37
N LEU A 27 -12.00 -8.45 3.34
CA LEU A 27 -12.25 -7.11 3.90
C LEU A 27 -10.99 -6.35 4.37
N PRO A 28 -9.99 -7.00 5.02
CA PRO A 28 -8.76 -6.30 5.39
C PRO A 28 -8.00 -5.73 4.19
N PHE A 29 -7.96 -6.44 3.06
CA PHE A 29 -7.29 -5.95 1.86
C PHE A 29 -8.02 -4.78 1.21
N VAL A 30 -9.35 -4.82 1.20
CA VAL A 30 -10.18 -3.69 0.76
C VAL A 30 -9.88 -2.43 1.59
N LYS A 31 -9.84 -2.55 2.92
CA LYS A 31 -9.48 -1.44 3.82
C LYS A 31 -8.06 -0.91 3.55
N LEU A 32 -7.10 -1.80 3.29
CA LEU A 32 -5.74 -1.41 2.94
C LEU A 32 -5.68 -0.66 1.60
N MET A 33 -6.47 -1.06 0.61
CA MET A 33 -6.56 -0.37 -0.69
C MET A 33 -7.13 1.04 -0.53
N LEU A 34 -8.22 1.17 0.22
CA LEU A 34 -8.88 2.44 0.49
C LEU A 34 -8.02 3.40 1.31
N ASN A 35 -7.14 2.90 2.17
CA ASN A 35 -6.19 3.73 2.90
C ASN A 35 -4.98 4.17 2.04
N THR A 36 -4.84 3.56 0.87
CA THR A 36 -3.63 3.71 0.06
C THR A 36 -3.84 4.63 -1.14
N ILE A 37 -4.92 4.40 -1.88
CA ILE A 37 -5.29 5.22 -3.04
C ILE A 37 -6.66 5.84 -2.79
N ASP A 38 -7.07 6.76 -3.65
CA ASP A 38 -8.40 7.35 -3.55
C ASP A 38 -9.51 6.31 -3.64
N HIS A 39 -10.63 6.63 -3.01
CA HIS A 39 -11.77 5.73 -2.88
C HIS A 39 -12.28 5.23 -4.23
N ARG A 40 -12.32 6.09 -5.25
CA ARG A 40 -12.88 5.74 -6.57
C ARG A 40 -11.96 4.78 -7.33
N ASN A 41 -10.66 5.04 -7.36
CA ASN A 41 -9.70 4.15 -7.99
C ASN A 41 -9.59 2.82 -7.24
N ALA A 42 -9.71 2.81 -5.91
CA ALA A 42 -9.79 1.56 -5.13
C ALA A 42 -11.03 0.74 -5.49
N GLU A 43 -12.21 1.36 -5.52
CA GLU A 43 -13.47 0.70 -5.89
C GLU A 43 -13.38 0.08 -7.29
N LEU A 44 -12.96 0.86 -8.29
CA LEU A 44 -12.81 0.38 -9.66
C LEU A 44 -11.78 -0.75 -9.75
N ALA A 45 -10.62 -0.61 -9.11
CA ALA A 45 -9.58 -1.64 -9.17
C ALA A 45 -10.00 -2.95 -8.50
N LEU A 46 -10.64 -2.88 -7.33
CA LEU A 46 -11.10 -4.05 -6.59
C LEU A 46 -12.25 -4.76 -7.30
N THR A 47 -13.20 -4.01 -7.88
CA THR A 47 -14.34 -4.61 -8.58
C THR A 47 -13.94 -5.22 -9.92
N SER A 48 -13.09 -4.53 -10.70
CA SER A 48 -12.65 -5.03 -12.01
C SER A 48 -11.44 -5.96 -11.94
N GLY A 49 -10.83 -6.13 -10.76
CA GLY A 49 -9.59 -6.89 -10.57
C GLY A 49 -8.39 -6.31 -11.34
N ARG A 50 -8.34 -4.98 -11.47
CA ARG A 50 -7.33 -4.28 -12.27
C ARG A 50 -5.95 -4.38 -11.63
N LEU A 51 -4.96 -4.73 -12.45
CA LEU A 51 -3.55 -4.60 -12.12
C LEU A 51 -2.97 -3.34 -12.77
N PHE A 52 -2.35 -2.46 -11.97
CA PHE A 52 -1.68 -1.25 -12.40
C PHE A 52 -0.26 -1.56 -12.88
N SER A 53 0.17 -0.98 -13.98
CA SER A 53 1.60 -0.91 -14.33
C SER A 53 2.37 -0.07 -13.31
N THR A 54 3.70 -0.19 -13.24
CA THR A 54 4.53 0.61 -12.33
C THR A 54 4.25 2.12 -12.46
N ASN A 55 4.08 2.63 -13.69
CA ASN A 55 3.79 4.05 -13.93
C ASN A 55 2.41 4.46 -13.42
N GLU A 56 1.37 3.68 -13.72
CA GLU A 56 0.02 3.96 -13.22
C GLU A 56 -0.02 3.86 -11.69
N ALA A 57 0.67 2.87 -11.12
CA ALA A 57 0.75 2.67 -9.68
C ALA A 57 1.35 3.89 -8.97
N LEU A 58 2.35 4.54 -9.59
CA LEU A 58 2.93 5.78 -9.08
C LEU A 58 1.92 6.94 -9.17
N GLN A 59 1.23 7.05 -10.30
CA GLN A 59 0.24 8.11 -10.53
C GLN A 59 -0.94 8.05 -9.56
N VAL A 60 -1.43 6.86 -9.22
CA VAL A 60 -2.55 6.67 -8.28
C VAL A 60 -2.13 6.64 -6.81
N GLY A 61 -0.83 6.70 -6.50
CA GLY A 61 -0.30 6.62 -5.13
C GLY A 61 -0.23 5.21 -4.53
N LEU A 62 -0.34 4.18 -5.36
CA LEU A 62 -0.19 2.78 -4.93
C LEU A 62 1.27 2.41 -4.65
N ILE A 63 2.22 3.11 -5.28
CA ILE A 63 3.64 3.13 -4.91
C ILE A 63 4.07 4.58 -4.70
N ASP A 64 5.14 4.77 -3.94
CA ASP A 64 5.63 6.10 -3.57
C ASP A 64 6.82 6.51 -4.46
N GLU A 65 7.59 5.54 -4.96
CA GLU A 65 8.73 5.79 -5.84
C GLU A 65 8.99 4.63 -6.81
N MET A 66 9.53 4.96 -7.98
CA MET A 66 9.93 4.00 -9.00
C MET A 66 11.45 3.84 -9.04
N ALA A 67 11.92 2.60 -9.13
CA ALA A 67 13.34 2.25 -9.28
C ALA A 67 13.65 1.69 -10.66
N LYS A 68 14.87 1.92 -11.14
CA LYS A 68 15.35 1.39 -12.43
C LYS A 68 15.58 -0.11 -12.37
N ASP A 69 16.23 -0.55 -11.30
CA ASP A 69 16.56 -1.95 -11.04
C ASP A 69 16.49 -2.25 -9.54
N ARG A 70 16.86 -3.49 -9.18
CA ARG A 70 16.82 -3.95 -7.79
C ARG A 70 17.84 -3.23 -6.90
N ALA A 71 19.02 -2.90 -7.41
CA ALA A 71 20.06 -2.21 -6.63
C ALA A 71 19.61 -0.79 -6.28
N ASP A 72 19.13 -0.05 -7.28
CA ASP A 72 18.54 1.28 -7.12
C ASP A 72 17.35 1.27 -6.13
N ALA A 73 16.52 0.23 -6.17
CA ALA A 73 15.43 0.07 -5.20
C ALA A 73 15.94 -0.08 -3.75
N PHE A 74 17.02 -0.82 -3.53
CA PHE A 74 17.62 -0.96 -2.20
C PHE A 74 18.26 0.35 -1.73
N ASP A 75 18.94 1.07 -2.61
CA ASP A 75 19.57 2.35 -2.28
C ASP A 75 18.52 3.38 -1.85
N LYS A 76 17.42 3.49 -2.58
CA LYS A 76 16.27 4.33 -2.24
C LYS A 76 15.62 3.93 -0.90
N ALA A 77 15.47 2.62 -0.67
CA ALA A 77 14.92 2.12 0.60
C ALA A 77 15.83 2.47 1.78
N ASN A 78 17.15 2.27 1.62
CA ASN A 78 18.14 2.62 2.63
C ASN A 78 18.17 4.13 2.90
N TYR A 79 18.08 4.94 1.85
CA TYR A 79 17.97 6.38 1.97
C TYR A 79 16.77 6.78 2.83
N PHE A 80 15.58 6.25 2.51
CA PHE A 80 14.36 6.51 3.29
C PHE A 80 14.51 6.07 4.76
N LEU A 81 15.04 4.88 5.02
CA LEU A 81 15.26 4.38 6.38
C LEU A 81 16.24 5.26 7.17
N ASN A 82 17.29 5.77 6.53
CA ASN A 82 18.24 6.67 7.16
C ASN A 82 17.59 8.01 7.54
N GLN A 83 16.67 8.54 6.74
CA GLN A 83 15.87 9.72 7.13
C GLN A 83 15.01 9.44 8.37
N LEU A 84 14.40 8.25 8.45
CA LEU A 84 13.59 7.87 9.61
C LEU A 84 14.41 7.71 10.89
N LYS A 85 15.67 7.25 10.80
CA LYS A 85 16.57 7.12 11.96
C LYS A 85 16.86 8.47 12.63
N MET A 86 16.84 9.57 11.87
CA MET A 86 17.08 10.91 12.40
C MET A 86 15.88 11.49 13.18
N ARG A 87 14.71 10.83 13.15
CA ARG A 87 13.48 11.31 13.81
C ARG A 87 13.33 10.70 15.21
N PRO A 88 12.77 11.43 16.20
CA PRO A 88 12.48 10.86 17.52
C PRO A 88 11.56 9.63 17.44
N PRO A 89 11.99 8.45 17.93
CA PRO A 89 11.25 7.19 17.75
C PRO A 89 9.84 7.23 18.37
N ILE A 90 9.70 7.84 19.55
CA ILE A 90 8.45 7.92 20.29
C ILE A 90 7.41 8.75 19.53
N ALA A 91 7.80 9.93 19.05
CA ALA A 91 6.90 10.79 18.28
C ALA A 91 6.42 10.08 17.00
N ARG A 92 7.35 9.46 16.26
CA ARG A 92 7.01 8.67 15.07
C ARG A 92 6.05 7.53 15.39
N HIS A 93 6.27 6.80 16.48
CA HIS A 93 5.40 5.69 16.89
C HIS A 93 3.96 6.16 17.12
N PHE A 94 3.77 7.20 17.92
CA PHE A 94 2.43 7.74 18.21
C PHE A 94 1.76 8.30 16.95
N THR A 95 2.48 9.03 16.09
CA THR A 95 1.91 9.51 14.82
C THR A 95 1.43 8.34 13.94
N LYS A 96 2.22 7.27 13.82
CA LYS A 96 1.80 6.07 13.06
C LYS A 96 0.56 5.42 13.66
N GLN A 97 0.49 5.34 14.99
CA GLN A 97 -0.64 4.76 15.70
C GLN A 97 -1.91 5.59 15.52
N SER A 98 -1.83 6.92 15.58
CA SER A 98 -2.98 7.80 15.32
C SER A 98 -3.51 7.65 13.90
N MET A 99 -2.61 7.53 12.91
CA MET A 99 -3.00 7.39 11.50
C MET A 99 -3.57 6.00 11.17
N ARG A 100 -3.03 4.93 11.76
CA ARG A 100 -3.36 3.53 11.39
C ARG A 100 -4.23 2.81 12.41
N GLY A 101 -4.43 3.37 13.60
CA GLY A 101 -5.14 2.73 14.71
C GLY A 101 -6.55 2.28 14.35
N ALA A 102 -7.30 3.11 13.60
CA ALA A 102 -8.64 2.79 13.15
C ALA A 102 -8.68 1.61 12.15
N LEU A 103 -7.63 1.44 11.32
CA LEU A 103 -7.53 0.30 10.40
C LEU A 103 -7.19 -1.00 11.13
N LEU A 104 -6.40 -0.90 12.20
CA LEU A 104 -6.02 -2.04 13.04
C LEU A 104 -7.16 -2.53 13.93
N GLN A 105 -8.17 -1.68 14.18
CA GLN A 105 -9.43 -2.15 14.75
C GLN A 105 -10.16 -3.01 13.72
N VAL A 106 -9.84 -4.30 13.78
CA VAL A 106 -10.73 -5.33 13.29
C VAL A 106 -11.90 -5.31 14.28
N SER A 107 -13.01 -4.67 13.89
CA SER A 107 -14.30 -5.07 14.45
C SER A 107 -14.39 -6.56 14.20
N CYS A 108 -14.17 -7.34 15.26
CA CYS A 108 -14.41 -8.77 15.24
C CYS A 108 -15.89 -8.93 14.89
N CYS A 109 -16.17 -9.06 13.59
CA CYS A 109 -17.41 -9.63 13.15
C CYS A 109 -17.38 -11.05 13.71
N ARG A 110 -18.05 -11.22 14.85
CA ARG A 110 -18.65 -12.49 15.20
C ARG A 110 -19.31 -12.98 13.92
N TYR A 111 -18.75 -14.02 13.34
CA TYR A 111 -19.47 -14.84 12.39
C TYR A 111 -20.62 -15.44 13.18
N HIS A 112 -21.79 -14.81 13.11
CA HIS A 112 -23.07 -15.41 13.43
C HIS A 112 -23.72 -15.83 12.11
#